data_AF-A0A1U7M6G1-F1
#
_entry.id   AF-A0A1U7M6G1-F1
#
_cell.length_a   1.000
_cell.length_b   1.000
_cell.length_c   1.000
_cell.angle_alpha   90.00
_cell.angle_beta   90.00
_cell.angle_gamma   90.00
#
_symmetry.space_group_name_H-M   'P 1'
#
loop_
_entity.id
_entity.type
_entity.pdbx_description
1 polymer ?
#
loop_
_entity_poly.entity_id
_entity_poly.type
_entity_poly.pdbx_seq_one_letter_code
_entity_poly.pdbx_strand_id
1 'polypeptide(L)'
;MIVTDRDKLSLKFIKKFKVATTDTIAELFYPNLVIARRRLKLLCDNKLIKRDRDHFTAQYYYYFKKTKQLKHKILLTDFYRELNKTSEIVLFENEFRCENIIADGLAVYKINSQPYIVFIEIEISNKGIDIEKYENLYRSGKYKRYFPVFPSIIVITDKKIPYSNLNIIQVNEDIENLRGSLYEKENVS
;
A
#
# COMPACT_ATOMS: atom_id res chain seq x y z
N MET A 1 10.08 26.70 13.29
CA MET A 1 10.28 25.99 12.01
C MET A 1 9.18 26.41 11.04
N ILE A 2 9.50 26.72 9.78
CA ILE A 2 8.48 26.94 8.74
C ILE A 2 8.15 25.58 8.09
N VAL A 3 6.87 25.20 8.10
CA VAL A 3 6.36 23.98 7.45
C VAL A 3 6.13 24.27 5.97
N THR A 4 6.79 23.50 5.10
CA THR A 4 6.71 23.60 3.64
C THR A 4 5.56 22.77 3.10
N ASP A 5 5.20 22.97 1.83
CA ASP A 5 4.13 22.19 1.20
C ASP A 5 4.49 20.70 1.07
N ARG A 6 5.77 20.36 0.84
CA ARG A 6 6.25 18.97 0.87
C ARG A 6 6.06 18.33 2.25
N ASP A 7 6.34 19.07 3.32
CA ASP A 7 6.06 18.57 4.67
C ASP A 7 4.57 18.33 4.86
N LYS A 8 3.72 19.29 4.45
CA LYS A 8 2.25 19.14 4.53
C LYS A 8 1.77 17.89 3.78
N LEU A 9 2.31 17.61 2.60
CA LEU A 9 1.99 16.41 1.84
C LEU A 9 2.43 15.14 2.59
N SER A 10 3.66 15.09 3.10
CA SER A 10 4.15 13.95 3.88
C SER A 10 3.33 13.71 5.15
N LEU A 11 2.93 14.77 5.85
CA LEU A 11 2.07 14.71 7.03
C LEU A 11 0.66 14.21 6.69
N LYS A 12 0.08 14.68 5.58
CA LYS A 12 -1.21 14.19 5.08
C LYS A 12 -1.14 12.69 4.76
N PHE A 13 -0.06 12.25 4.11
CA PHE A 13 0.16 10.83 3.79
C PHE A 13 0.26 9.96 5.05
N ILE A 14 1.12 10.33 6.01
CA ILE A 14 1.26 9.61 7.29
C ILE A 14 -0.06 9.60 8.06
N LYS A 15 -0.85 10.68 7.99
CA LYS A 15 -2.16 10.73 8.64
C LYS A 15 -3.18 9.77 8.00
N LYS A 16 -3.17 9.67 6.67
CA LYS A 16 -4.03 8.75 5.89
C LYS A 16 -3.66 7.29 6.17
N PHE A 17 -2.39 6.93 5.98
CA PHE A 17 -1.89 5.55 6.05
C PHE A 17 -1.39 5.11 7.44
N LYS A 18 -1.45 6.02 8.42
CA LYS A 18 -1.07 5.85 9.84
C LYS A 18 0.44 5.75 10.10
N VAL A 19 1.20 5.16 9.20
CA VAL A 19 2.66 5.04 9.29
C VAL A 19 3.28 5.14 7.90
N ALA A 20 4.53 5.59 7.82
CA ALA A 20 5.36 5.43 6.63
C ALA A 20 6.85 5.42 7.02
N THR A 21 7.68 4.72 6.24
CA THR A 21 9.14 4.66 6.44
C THR A 21 9.83 5.91 5.92
N THR A 22 11.10 6.09 6.31
CA THR A 22 11.92 7.21 5.81
C THR A 22 12.03 7.18 4.29
N ASP A 23 12.27 6.02 3.70
CA ASP A 23 12.49 5.90 2.26
C ASP A 23 11.19 6.13 1.49
N THR A 24 10.06 5.61 1.98
CA THR A 24 8.73 5.92 1.44
C THR A 24 8.41 7.40 1.44
N ILE A 25 8.65 8.08 2.56
CA ILE A 25 8.40 9.53 2.61
C ILE A 25 9.38 10.29 1.70
N ALA A 26 10.66 9.89 1.69
CA ALA A 26 11.70 10.55 0.92
C ALA A 26 11.41 10.49 -0.58
N GLU A 27 11.13 9.30 -1.11
CA GLU A 27 10.89 9.08 -2.54
C GLU A 27 9.59 9.74 -3.02
N LEU A 28 8.54 9.76 -2.21
CA LEU A 28 7.26 10.33 -2.60
C LEU A 28 7.21 11.86 -2.56
N PHE A 29 7.89 12.49 -1.60
CA PHE A 29 7.64 13.91 -1.29
C PHE A 29 8.86 14.82 -1.33
N TYR A 30 10.08 14.28 -1.38
CA TYR A 30 11.30 15.07 -1.27
C TYR A 30 12.25 14.81 -2.45
N PRO A 31 13.07 15.80 -2.83
CA PRO A 31 13.98 15.65 -3.97
C PRO A 31 15.13 14.66 -3.71
N ASN A 32 15.50 14.46 -2.43
CA ASN A 32 16.49 13.46 -2.04
C ASN A 32 16.38 13.13 -0.55
N LEU A 33 17.02 12.03 -0.17
CA LEU A 33 17.03 11.46 1.17
C LEU A 33 17.66 12.38 2.22
N VAL A 34 18.70 13.15 1.87
CA VAL A 34 19.37 14.08 2.79
C VAL A 34 18.40 15.17 3.24
N ILE A 35 17.68 15.78 2.27
CA ILE A 35 16.66 16.78 2.57
C ILE A 35 15.53 16.15 3.37
N ALA A 36 15.02 14.98 2.96
CA ALA A 36 13.94 14.28 3.66
C ALA A 36 14.28 14.04 5.14
N ARG A 37 15.44 13.45 5.43
CA ARG A 37 15.90 13.16 6.81
C ARG A 37 15.99 14.41 7.66
N ARG A 38 16.55 15.50 7.11
CA ARG A 38 16.63 16.79 7.81
C ARG A 38 15.23 17.35 8.12
N ARG A 39 14.33 17.34 7.14
CA ARG A 39 12.95 17.84 7.30
C ARG A 39 12.17 17.01 8.30
N LEU A 40 12.22 15.68 8.18
CA LEU A 40 11.54 14.75 9.07
C LEU A 40 12.04 14.85 10.51
N LYS A 41 13.35 15.02 10.71
CA LYS A 41 13.90 15.30 12.04
C LYS A 41 13.30 16.58 12.63
N LEU A 42 13.25 17.67 11.86
CA LEU A 42 12.66 18.93 12.34
C LEU A 42 11.17 18.75 12.68
N LEU A 43 10.40 18.01 11.88
CA LEU A 43 8.99 17.73 12.17
C LEU A 43 8.82 16.96 13.50
N CYS A 44 9.71 16.01 13.79
CA CYS A 44 9.74 15.30 15.07
C CYS A 44 10.16 16.20 16.23
N ASP A 45 11.24 16.97 16.07
CA ASP A 45 11.75 17.86 17.11
C ASP A 45 10.71 18.93 17.50
N ASN A 46 9.87 19.34 16.54
CA ASN A 46 8.73 20.26 16.75
C ASN A 46 7.42 19.53 17.14
N LYS A 47 7.47 18.22 17.47
CA LYS A 47 6.35 17.40 17.95
C LYS A 47 5.15 17.30 16.99
N LEU A 48 5.36 17.51 15.68
CA LEU A 48 4.31 17.40 14.67
C LEU A 48 4.03 15.93 14.31
N ILE A 49 5.04 15.07 14.38
CA ILE A 49 4.96 13.61 14.19
C ILE A 49 5.90 12.91 15.16
N LYS A 50 5.61 11.65 15.45
CA LYS A 50 6.49 10.77 16.21
C LYS A 50 7.25 9.87 15.24
N ARG A 51 8.39 9.37 15.69
CA ARG A 51 9.17 8.35 14.98
C ARG A 51 9.68 7.32 15.95
N ASP A 52 9.93 6.14 15.42
CA ASP A 52 10.58 5.04 16.12
C ASP A 52 11.42 4.26 15.09
N ARG A 53 12.30 3.38 15.56
CA ARG A 53 13.25 2.68 14.70
C ARG A 53 12.81 1.23 14.54
N ASP A 54 12.77 0.75 13.32
CA ASP A 54 12.57 -0.67 13.07
C ASP A 54 13.82 -1.46 13.52
N HIS A 55 13.61 -2.55 14.23
CA HIS A 55 14.70 -3.32 14.85
C HIS A 55 15.54 -4.10 13.84
N PHE A 56 14.96 -4.46 12.69
CA PHE A 56 15.61 -5.31 11.70
C PHE A 56 16.33 -4.48 10.64
N THR A 57 15.66 -3.47 10.09
CA THR A 57 16.19 -2.60 9.03
C THR A 57 16.98 -1.41 9.58
N ALA A 58 16.85 -1.13 10.88
CA ALA A 58 17.39 0.07 11.52
C ALA A 58 16.89 1.38 10.87
N GLN A 59 15.80 1.34 10.12
CA GLN A 59 15.20 2.49 9.46
C GLN A 59 14.20 3.18 10.39
N TYR A 60 14.08 4.51 10.30
CA TYR A 60 13.01 5.22 11.00
C TYR A 60 11.68 5.09 10.25
N TYR A 61 10.62 4.87 11.01
CA TYR A 61 9.24 5.02 10.56
C TYR A 61 8.53 6.11 11.37
N TYR A 62 7.57 6.78 10.74
CA TYR A 62 6.90 7.97 11.28
C TYR A 62 5.40 7.76 11.42
N TYR A 63 4.81 8.26 12.51
CA TYR A 63 3.41 8.07 12.84
C TYR A 63 2.88 9.20 13.74
N PHE A 64 1.55 9.38 13.76
CA PHE A 64 0.89 10.22 14.77
C PHE A 64 0.54 9.43 16.03
N LYS A 65 -0.07 8.25 15.82
CA LYS A 65 -0.43 7.27 16.85
C LYS A 65 0.07 5.90 16.40
N LYS A 66 0.78 5.19 17.29
CA LYS A 66 1.34 3.88 16.98
C LYS A 66 0.20 2.90 16.73
N THR A 67 0.26 2.19 15.60
CA THR A 67 -0.73 1.17 15.20
C THR A 67 -0.32 -0.19 15.75
N LYS A 68 -1.31 -1.07 16.02
CA LYS A 68 -1.06 -2.47 16.41
C LYS A 68 -0.54 -3.31 15.24
N GLN A 69 -0.99 -3.00 14.01
CA GLN A 69 -0.61 -3.71 12.79
C GLN A 69 0.50 -2.96 12.04
N LEU A 70 1.60 -2.67 12.74
CA LEU A 70 2.69 -1.83 12.22
C LEU A 70 3.24 -2.36 10.88
N LYS A 71 3.59 -3.65 10.83
CA LYS A 71 4.16 -4.27 9.62
C LYS A 71 3.22 -4.21 8.41
N HIS A 72 1.92 -4.47 8.61
CA HIS A 72 0.95 -4.43 7.50
C HIS A 72 0.84 -3.00 6.95
N LYS A 73 0.77 -1.99 7.83
CA LYS A 73 0.69 -0.60 7.37
C LYS A 73 1.98 -0.11 6.71
N ILE A 74 3.15 -0.59 7.16
CA ILE A 74 4.43 -0.30 6.48
C ILE A 74 4.42 -0.90 5.07
N LEU A 75 4.12 -2.20 4.93
CA LEU A 75 4.04 -2.88 3.63
C LEU A 75 3.05 -2.21 2.69
N LEU A 76 1.90 -1.76 3.18
CA LEU A 76 0.92 -1.03 2.36
C LEU A 76 1.50 0.28 1.81
N THR A 77 2.25 1.03 2.61
CA THR A 77 2.87 2.28 2.16
C THR A 77 4.09 2.07 1.27
N ASP A 78 4.84 0.99 1.50
CA ASP A 78 5.96 0.61 0.64
C ASP A 78 5.43 0.14 -0.71
N PHE A 79 4.32 -0.60 -0.73
CA PHE A 79 3.62 -0.97 -1.96
C PHE A 79 3.10 0.27 -2.70
N TYR A 80 2.50 1.24 -2.01
CA TYR A 80 2.13 2.52 -2.61
C TYR A 80 3.33 3.18 -3.29
N ARG A 81 4.49 3.24 -2.60
CA ARG A 81 5.72 3.83 -3.14
C ARG A 81 6.17 3.13 -4.41
N GLU A 82 6.23 1.80 -4.41
CA GLU A 82 6.67 1.04 -5.58
C GLU A 82 5.69 1.16 -6.74
N LEU A 83 4.38 1.07 -6.47
CA LEU A 83 3.33 1.26 -7.48
C LEU A 83 3.42 2.66 -8.12
N ASN A 84 3.70 3.69 -7.34
CA ASN A 84 3.83 5.07 -7.82
C ASN A 84 5.05 5.28 -8.76
N LYS A 85 6.03 4.37 -8.76
CA LYS A 85 7.18 4.45 -9.67
C LYS A 85 6.85 4.04 -11.11
N THR A 86 5.82 3.20 -11.29
CA THR A 86 5.53 2.58 -12.59
C THR A 86 4.09 2.77 -13.04
N SER A 87 3.27 3.49 -12.26
CA SER A 87 1.87 3.72 -12.60
C SER A 87 1.40 5.11 -12.17
N GLU A 88 0.37 5.59 -12.85
CA GLU A 88 -0.40 6.76 -12.42
C GLU A 88 -1.45 6.30 -11.41
N ILE A 89 -1.23 6.57 -10.11
CA ILE A 89 -2.21 6.25 -9.07
C ILE A 89 -3.35 7.28 -9.10
N VAL A 90 -4.55 6.83 -9.43
CA VAL A 90 -5.78 7.64 -9.45
C VAL A 90 -6.43 7.69 -8.06
N LEU A 91 -6.48 6.54 -7.39
CA LEU A 91 -7.03 6.40 -6.04
C LEU A 91 -6.21 5.37 -5.28
N PHE A 92 -5.96 5.63 -4.01
CA PHE A 92 -5.42 4.63 -3.10
C PHE A 92 -6.00 4.85 -1.70
N GLU A 93 -6.83 3.91 -1.25
CA GLU A 93 -7.44 3.93 0.07
C GLU A 93 -6.85 2.86 0.99
N ASN A 94 -6.74 3.22 2.27
CA ASN A 94 -6.34 2.32 3.35
C ASN A 94 -7.61 1.79 4.02
N GLU A 95 -7.67 0.48 4.30
CA GLU A 95 -8.83 -0.20 4.90
C GLU A 95 -10.12 0.06 4.12
N PHE A 96 -10.27 -0.60 2.96
CA PHE A 96 -11.46 -0.44 2.13
C PHE A 96 -12.53 -1.46 2.50
N ARG A 97 -13.74 -0.98 2.81
CA ARG A 97 -14.90 -1.83 3.07
C ARG A 97 -15.75 -1.98 1.82
N CYS A 98 -15.96 -3.22 1.39
CA CYS A 98 -16.88 -3.59 0.31
C CYS A 98 -17.86 -4.62 0.83
N GLU A 99 -19.12 -4.23 1.05
CA GLU A 99 -20.11 -5.07 1.73
C GLU A 99 -19.58 -5.57 3.09
N ASN A 100 -19.40 -6.89 3.24
CA ASN A 100 -18.91 -7.53 4.46
C ASN A 100 -17.38 -7.77 4.44
N ILE A 101 -16.69 -7.38 3.36
CA ILE A 101 -15.25 -7.55 3.23
C ILE A 101 -14.55 -6.26 3.63
N ILE A 102 -13.44 -6.41 4.35
CA ILE A 102 -12.50 -5.34 4.61
C ILE A 102 -11.17 -5.77 4.00
N ALA A 103 -10.74 -5.05 2.98
CA ALA A 103 -9.42 -5.19 2.37
C ALA A 103 -8.42 -4.28 3.07
N ASP A 104 -7.14 -4.65 3.11
CA ASP A 104 -6.08 -3.80 3.68
C ASP A 104 -5.93 -2.50 2.89
N GLY A 105 -6.17 -2.56 1.58
CA GLY A 105 -6.28 -1.38 0.73
C GLY A 105 -7.10 -1.60 -0.53
N LEU A 106 -7.37 -0.50 -1.22
CA LEU A 106 -7.92 -0.46 -2.56
C LEU A 106 -7.08 0.51 -3.38
N ALA A 107 -6.64 0.11 -4.56
CA ALA A 107 -5.97 1.01 -5.49
C ALA A 107 -6.69 1.03 -6.85
N VAL A 108 -6.77 2.22 -7.43
CA VAL A 108 -7.10 2.46 -8.82
C VAL A 108 -5.90 3.15 -9.44
N TYR A 109 -5.33 2.56 -10.47
CA TYR A 109 -4.14 3.09 -11.13
C TYR A 109 -4.18 2.84 -12.62
N LYS A 110 -3.29 3.49 -13.36
CA LYS A 110 -3.12 3.27 -14.79
C LYS A 110 -1.70 2.88 -15.13
N ILE A 111 -1.55 1.92 -16.02
CA ILE A 111 -0.29 1.60 -16.70
C ILE A 111 -0.58 1.74 -18.20
N ASN A 112 0.24 2.50 -18.93
CA ASN A 112 0.05 2.73 -20.36
C ASN A 112 -1.38 3.19 -20.75
N SER A 113 -2.01 4.02 -19.90
CA SER A 113 -3.41 4.49 -20.00
C SER A 113 -4.50 3.44 -19.75
N GLN A 114 -4.15 2.17 -19.54
CA GLN A 114 -5.10 1.13 -19.18
C GLN A 114 -5.45 1.22 -17.69
N PRO A 115 -6.74 1.30 -17.30
CA PRO A 115 -7.13 1.39 -15.90
C PRO A 115 -7.18 0.02 -15.21
N TYR A 116 -6.70 -0.03 -13.98
CA TYR A 116 -6.73 -1.20 -13.11
C TYR A 116 -7.41 -0.86 -11.78
N ILE A 117 -8.25 -1.76 -11.29
CA ILE A 117 -8.85 -1.70 -9.95
C ILE A 117 -8.40 -2.94 -9.19
N VAL A 118 -7.80 -2.74 -8.02
CA VAL A 118 -7.27 -3.85 -7.21
C VAL A 118 -7.66 -3.71 -5.75
N PHE A 119 -8.09 -4.83 -5.16
CA PHE A 119 -8.02 -5.02 -3.72
C PHE A 119 -6.59 -5.38 -3.33
N ILE A 120 -6.14 -4.89 -2.18
CA ILE A 120 -4.83 -5.19 -1.62
C ILE A 120 -5.03 -5.93 -0.31
N GLU A 121 -4.37 -7.08 -0.18
CA GLU A 121 -4.35 -7.91 1.03
C GLU A 121 -2.89 -8.18 1.42
N ILE A 122 -2.63 -8.13 2.72
CA ILE A 122 -1.30 -8.35 3.28
C ILE A 122 -1.38 -9.53 4.23
N GLU A 123 -0.70 -10.61 3.90
CA GLU A 123 -0.66 -11.82 4.72
C GLU A 123 0.79 -12.13 5.12
N ILE A 124 1.19 -11.63 6.29
CA ILE A 124 2.52 -11.85 6.89
C ILE A 124 2.51 -13.10 7.79
N SER A 125 1.32 -13.55 8.20
CA SER A 125 1.16 -14.62 9.19
C SER A 125 1.13 -16.00 8.52
N ASN A 126 1.17 -17.06 9.33
CA ASN A 126 1.00 -18.42 8.82
C ASN A 126 -0.49 -18.86 8.81
N LYS A 127 -1.44 -17.94 9.01
CA LYS A 127 -2.87 -18.26 8.99
C LYS A 127 -3.37 -18.53 7.57
N GLY A 128 -2.72 -17.93 6.58
CA GLY A 128 -3.15 -17.98 5.20
C GLY A 128 -4.22 -16.93 4.92
N ILE A 129 -4.26 -16.49 3.67
CA ILE A 129 -5.20 -15.48 3.22
C ILE A 129 -6.58 -16.11 2.98
N ASP A 130 -7.62 -15.43 3.49
CA ASP A 130 -9.01 -15.78 3.21
C ASP A 130 -9.42 -15.26 1.82
N ILE A 131 -9.17 -16.08 0.80
CA ILE A 131 -9.60 -15.82 -0.59
C ILE A 131 -11.11 -16.09 -0.76
N GLU A 132 -11.68 -16.98 0.06
CA GLU A 132 -13.08 -17.38 -0.04
C GLU A 132 -14.02 -16.19 0.13
N LYS A 133 -13.67 -15.23 1.00
CA LYS A 133 -14.44 -13.98 1.13
C LYS A 133 -14.61 -13.28 -0.23
N TYR A 134 -13.55 -13.19 -1.04
CA TYR A 134 -13.60 -12.57 -2.36
C TYR A 134 -14.37 -13.40 -3.38
N GLU A 135 -14.25 -14.72 -3.34
CA GLU A 135 -15.04 -15.60 -4.21
C GLU A 135 -16.53 -15.43 -3.94
N ASN A 136 -16.92 -15.35 -2.67
CA ASN A 136 -18.29 -15.12 -2.26
C ASN A 136 -18.79 -13.75 -2.72
N LEU A 137 -17.97 -12.70 -2.63
CA LEU A 137 -18.32 -11.38 -3.18
C LEU A 137 -18.51 -11.44 -4.70
N TYR A 138 -17.62 -12.10 -5.43
CA TYR A 138 -17.72 -12.26 -6.88
C TYR A 138 -19.01 -13.00 -7.27
N ARG A 139 -19.26 -14.17 -6.67
CA ARG A 139 -20.45 -15.00 -6.92
C ARG A 139 -21.75 -14.27 -6.59
N SER A 140 -21.75 -13.47 -5.52
CA SER A 140 -22.94 -12.70 -5.12
C SER A 140 -23.30 -11.56 -6.08
N GLY A 141 -22.36 -11.10 -6.92
CA GLY A 141 -22.53 -9.96 -7.80
C GLY A 141 -22.65 -8.60 -7.10
N LYS A 142 -22.57 -8.54 -5.76
CA LYS A 142 -22.75 -7.30 -4.98
C LYS A 142 -21.67 -6.25 -5.25
N TYR A 143 -20.49 -6.68 -5.70
CA TYR A 143 -19.40 -5.77 -6.11
C TYR A 143 -19.83 -4.79 -7.21
N LYS A 144 -20.82 -5.16 -8.05
CA LYS A 144 -21.31 -4.33 -9.16
C LYS A 144 -21.94 -3.01 -8.70
N ARG A 145 -22.26 -2.88 -7.41
CA ARG A 145 -22.70 -1.61 -6.80
C ARG A 145 -21.56 -0.60 -6.63
N TYR A 146 -20.32 -1.07 -6.61
CA TYR A 146 -19.12 -0.27 -6.35
C TYR A 146 -18.20 -0.19 -7.57
N PHE A 147 -18.14 -1.25 -8.37
CA PHE A 147 -17.19 -1.38 -9.46
C PHE A 147 -17.86 -1.88 -10.75
N PRO A 148 -17.43 -1.39 -11.93
CA PRO A 148 -17.95 -1.86 -13.21
C PRO A 148 -17.48 -3.29 -13.55
N VAL A 149 -16.32 -3.68 -13.03
CA VAL A 149 -15.69 -5.00 -13.18
C VAL A 149 -15.22 -5.48 -11.82
N PHE A 150 -15.05 -6.79 -11.63
CA PHE A 150 -14.52 -7.29 -10.37
C PHE A 150 -13.05 -6.86 -10.23
N PRO A 151 -12.67 -6.18 -9.13
CA PRO A 151 -11.28 -5.83 -8.91
C PRO A 151 -10.38 -7.07 -8.87
N SER A 152 -9.17 -6.95 -9.41
CA SER A 152 -8.15 -7.99 -9.19
C SER A 152 -7.69 -7.95 -7.73
N ILE A 153 -7.01 -9.00 -7.28
CA ILE A 153 -6.54 -9.09 -5.89
C ILE A 153 -5.02 -9.12 -5.91
N ILE A 154 -4.39 -8.10 -5.35
CA ILE A 154 -2.97 -8.10 -5.06
C ILE A 154 -2.79 -8.63 -3.64
N VAL A 155 -2.00 -9.69 -3.51
CA VAL A 155 -1.66 -10.29 -2.22
C VAL A 155 -0.17 -10.10 -1.97
N ILE A 156 0.16 -9.34 -0.95
CA ILE A 156 1.54 -9.11 -0.51
C ILE A 156 1.87 -10.19 0.53
N THR A 157 2.62 -11.21 0.11
CA THR A 157 3.00 -12.37 0.93
C THR A 157 4.11 -13.19 0.29
N ASP A 158 4.98 -13.75 1.14
CA ASP A 158 5.94 -14.80 0.73
C ASP A 158 5.35 -16.22 0.86
N LYS A 159 4.09 -16.33 1.31
CA LYS A 159 3.40 -17.60 1.52
C LYS A 159 2.75 -18.09 0.23
N LYS A 160 2.43 -19.39 0.20
CA LYS A 160 1.64 -19.95 -0.90
C LYS A 160 0.21 -19.44 -0.82
N ILE A 161 -0.32 -18.97 -1.94
CA ILE A 161 -1.72 -18.56 -2.06
C ILE A 161 -2.55 -19.80 -2.49
N PRO A 162 -3.71 -20.04 -1.87
CA PRO A 162 -4.65 -21.07 -2.35
C PRO A 162 -5.06 -20.84 -3.81
N TYR A 163 -5.31 -21.92 -4.54
CA TYR A 163 -5.85 -21.81 -5.90
C TYR A 163 -7.22 -21.13 -5.88
N SER A 164 -7.45 -20.23 -6.84
CA SER A 164 -8.74 -19.59 -7.07
C SER A 164 -8.91 -19.26 -8.55
N ASN A 165 -10.16 -19.18 -9.00
CA ASN A 165 -10.50 -18.71 -10.34
C ASN A 165 -10.50 -17.18 -10.45
N LEU A 166 -10.28 -16.46 -9.34
CA LEU A 166 -10.15 -15.01 -9.33
C LEU A 166 -8.79 -14.57 -9.85
N ASN A 167 -8.74 -13.33 -10.35
CA ASN A 167 -7.50 -12.73 -10.81
C ASN A 167 -6.61 -12.31 -9.63
N ILE A 168 -5.75 -13.22 -9.15
CA ILE A 168 -4.83 -12.97 -8.04
C ILE A 168 -3.42 -12.69 -8.57
N ILE A 169 -2.77 -11.67 -8.00
CA ILE A 169 -1.39 -11.27 -8.28
C ILE A 169 -0.63 -11.37 -6.97
N GLN A 170 0.37 -12.25 -6.92
CA GLN A 170 1.23 -12.38 -5.75
C GLN A 170 2.40 -11.41 -5.85
N VAL A 171 2.59 -10.62 -4.80
CA VAL A 171 3.75 -9.75 -4.60
C VAL A 171 4.48 -10.23 -3.35
N ASN A 172 5.80 -10.36 -3.39
CA ASN A 172 6.58 -10.76 -2.23
C ASN A 172 6.63 -9.64 -1.16
N GLU A 173 6.99 -9.97 0.07
CA GLU A 173 6.99 -8.99 1.18
C GLU A 173 8.04 -7.87 0.99
N ASP A 174 9.10 -8.11 0.22
CA ASP A 174 10.08 -7.08 -0.17
C ASP A 174 9.64 -6.23 -1.40
N ILE A 175 8.55 -6.62 -2.07
CA ILE A 175 7.90 -5.94 -3.20
C ILE A 175 8.76 -5.93 -4.49
N GLU A 176 9.90 -6.63 -4.52
CA GLU A 176 10.82 -6.64 -5.66
C GLU A 176 10.16 -7.18 -6.95
N ASN A 177 9.25 -8.14 -6.83
CA ASN A 177 8.62 -8.76 -7.99
C ASN A 177 7.46 -7.95 -8.59
N LEU A 178 7.05 -6.83 -7.95
CA LEU A 178 5.85 -6.07 -8.33
C LEU A 178 5.81 -5.74 -9.83
N ARG A 179 6.92 -5.24 -10.38
CA ARG A 179 6.99 -4.87 -11.80
C ARG A 179 6.70 -6.05 -12.70
N GLY A 180 7.41 -7.17 -12.52
CA GLY A 180 7.19 -8.38 -13.30
C GLY A 180 5.75 -8.87 -13.20
N SER A 181 5.20 -8.89 -11.99
CA SER A 181 3.83 -9.36 -11.73
C SER A 181 2.73 -8.50 -12.35
N LEU A 182 2.95 -7.20 -12.54
CA LEU A 182 2.01 -6.32 -13.23
C LEU A 182 2.09 -6.47 -14.76
N TYR A 183 3.31 -6.55 -15.33
CA TYR A 183 3.52 -6.64 -16.78
C TYR A 183 3.26 -8.03 -17.38
N GLU A 184 3.50 -9.12 -16.64
CA GLU A 184 3.18 -10.48 -17.13
C GLU A 184 1.70 -10.63 -17.47
N LYS A 185 0.81 -9.87 -16.83
CA LYS A 185 -0.63 -9.88 -17.14
C LYS A 185 -1.03 -9.00 -18.33
N GLU A 186 -0.24 -7.99 -18.67
CA GLU A 186 -0.49 -7.19 -19.88
C GLU A 186 -0.35 -8.04 -21.15
N ASN A 187 0.54 -9.04 -21.16
CA ASN A 187 0.79 -9.89 -22.33
C ASN A 187 -0.17 -11.08 -22.48
N VAL A 188 -1.10 -11.27 -21.53
CA VAL A 188 -2.06 -12.40 -21.52
C VAL A 188 -3.51 -11.90 -21.62
N SER A 189 -3.70 -10.58 -21.72
CA SER A 189 -5.01 -9.91 -21.90
C SER A 189 -5.24 -9.52 -23.35
#